data_AF-A0A951KN37-F1
#
_entry.id   AF-A0A951KN37-F1
#
_cell.length_a   1.000
_cell.length_b   1.000
_cell.length_c   1.000
_cell.angle_alpha   90.00
_cell.angle_beta   90.00
_cell.angle_gamma   90.00
#
_symmetry.space_group_name_H-M   'P 1'
#
loop_
_entity.id
_entity.type
_entity.pdbx_description
1 polymer ?
#
loop_
_entity_poly.entity_id
_entity_poly.type
_entity_poly.pdbx_seq_one_letter_code
_entity_poly.pdbx_strand_id
1 'polypeptide(L)'
;AINGQFLVGALSAALLGACIGFLRYNFNPASIFMGDTGALFIGFILAALGIKLRFFGNTYVITWMVPVVVLLLPIFDTSLVSISRLRRGLNPLTTPGKDHVSHRLVGLGFTRREAVLICWLAASAVGMLAVFLTQAGFVEAYTLGALLAVGFGYGIWWFETHAPTGK
;
A
#
# COMPACT_ATOMS: atom_id res chain seq x y z
N ALA A 1 13.34 -2.28 -18.36
CA ALA A 1 14.21 -3.19 -19.14
C ALA A 1 13.40 -4.30 -19.84
N ILE A 2 12.50 -5.01 -19.15
CA ILE A 2 11.76 -6.18 -19.68
C ILE A 2 10.67 -5.87 -20.73
N ASN A 3 10.17 -4.63 -20.82
CA ASN A 3 9.08 -4.24 -21.74
C ASN A 3 9.42 -3.01 -22.61
N GLY A 4 10.70 -2.73 -22.89
CA GLY A 4 11.12 -1.50 -23.60
C GLY A 4 10.88 -0.18 -22.83
N GLN A 5 10.25 -0.24 -21.65
CA GLN A 5 10.00 0.89 -20.77
C GLN A 5 11.21 1.17 -19.88
N PHE A 6 12.29 1.66 -20.50
CA PHE A 6 13.57 1.91 -19.81
C PHE A 6 13.42 2.93 -18.70
N LEU A 7 12.74 4.04 -18.94
CA LEU A 7 12.58 5.12 -17.97
C LEU A 7 11.74 4.69 -16.75
N VAL A 8 10.63 3.98 -16.96
CA VAL A 8 9.79 3.45 -15.86
C VAL A 8 10.60 2.46 -15.00
N GLY A 9 11.32 1.54 -15.64
CA GLY A 9 12.14 0.56 -14.94
C GLY A 9 13.31 1.20 -14.18
N ALA A 10 14.02 2.14 -14.81
CA ALA A 10 15.15 2.83 -14.19
C ALA A 10 14.72 3.68 -12.99
N LEU A 11 13.63 4.45 -13.11
CA LEU A 11 13.08 5.23 -12.00
C LEU A 11 12.57 4.33 -10.87
N SER A 12 11.91 3.21 -11.19
CA SER A 12 11.47 2.24 -10.18
C SER A 12 12.66 1.64 -9.42
N ALA A 13 13.73 1.28 -10.13
CA ALA A 13 14.95 0.75 -9.53
C ALA A 13 15.70 1.80 -8.70
N ALA A 14 15.77 3.04 -9.18
CA ALA A 14 16.36 4.16 -8.44
C ALA A 14 15.58 4.46 -7.15
N LEU A 15 14.24 4.48 -7.23
CA LEU A 15 13.37 4.67 -6.07
C LEU A 15 13.54 3.52 -5.06
N LEU A 16 13.55 2.27 -5.53
CA LEU A 16 13.80 1.11 -4.68
C LEU A 16 15.16 1.19 -3.99
N GLY A 17 16.22 1.54 -4.72
CA GLY A 17 17.57 1.71 -4.18
C GLY A 17 17.63 2.82 -3.12
N ALA A 18 16.99 3.97 -3.38
CA ALA A 18 16.88 5.06 -2.42
C ALA A 18 16.11 4.63 -1.15
N CYS A 19 15.00 3.90 -1.30
CA CYS A 19 14.22 3.36 -0.18
C CYS A 19 15.02 2.34 0.65
N ILE A 20 15.79 1.44 0.01
CA ILE A 20 16.66 0.48 0.70
C ILE A 20 17.76 1.22 1.46
N GLY A 21 18.40 2.21 0.83
CA GLY A 21 19.40 3.06 1.46
C GLY A 21 18.84 3.81 2.67
N PHE A 22 17.67 4.43 2.53
CA PHE A 22 16.95 5.09 3.62
C PHE A 22 16.58 4.10 4.74
N LEU A 23 16.09 2.91 4.38
CA LEU A 23 15.65 1.91 5.33
C LEU A 23 16.78 1.48 6.26
N ARG A 24 18.04 1.42 5.79
CA ARG A 24 19.19 1.11 6.65
C ARG A 24 19.32 2.04 7.86
N TYR A 25 18.94 3.31 7.70
CA TYR A 25 18.98 4.35 8.74
C TYR A 25 17.63 4.53 9.44
N ASN A 26 16.53 4.15 8.80
CA ASN A 26 15.18 4.22 9.39
C ASN A 26 14.77 2.93 10.13
N PHE A 27 15.54 1.83 9.98
CA PHE A 27 15.30 0.59 10.71
C PHE A 27 15.40 0.81 12.21
N ASN A 28 14.55 0.13 12.99
CA ASN A 28 14.45 0.34 14.44
C ASN A 28 15.75 -0.07 15.18
N PRO A 29 16.40 0.82 15.96
CA PRO A 29 16.01 2.22 16.28
C PRO A 29 16.40 3.23 15.16
N ALA A 30 15.42 4.01 14.70
CA ALA A 30 15.60 4.92 13.57
C ALA A 30 16.52 6.11 13.92
N SER A 31 17.49 6.40 13.06
CA SER A 31 18.37 7.57 13.18
C SER A 31 17.90 8.76 12.34
N ILE A 32 17.10 8.51 11.30
CA ILE A 32 16.47 9.54 10.47
C ILE A 32 14.99 9.22 10.25
N PHE A 33 14.17 10.27 10.13
CA PHE A 33 12.75 10.17 9.81
C PHE A 33 12.51 10.64 8.37
N MET A 34 11.55 10.01 7.70
CA MET A 34 11.22 10.33 6.30
C MET A 34 10.62 11.74 6.15
N GLY A 35 9.80 12.14 7.13
CA GLY A 35 9.01 13.37 7.09
C GLY A 35 8.01 13.41 5.93
N ASP A 36 7.26 14.50 5.84
CA ASP A 36 6.26 14.68 4.80
C ASP A 36 6.90 14.83 3.42
N THR A 37 8.07 15.47 3.34
CA THR A 37 8.82 15.65 2.09
C THR A 37 9.13 14.31 1.42
N GLY A 38 9.66 13.34 2.18
CA GLY A 38 9.98 12.02 1.64
C GLY A 38 8.74 11.20 1.30
N ALA A 39 7.75 11.18 2.20
CA ALA A 39 6.54 10.38 2.02
C ALA A 39 5.71 10.85 0.81
N LEU A 40 5.49 12.16 0.68
CA LEU A 40 4.74 12.73 -0.45
C LEU A 40 5.49 12.56 -1.77
N PHE A 41 6.81 12.71 -1.78
CA PHE A 41 7.63 12.47 -2.97
C PHE A 41 7.52 11.01 -3.44
N ILE A 42 7.68 10.04 -2.54
CA ILE A 42 7.56 8.61 -2.88
C ILE A 42 6.15 8.30 -3.40
N GLY A 43 5.11 8.79 -2.72
CA GLY A 43 3.72 8.60 -3.15
C GLY A 43 3.46 9.17 -4.55
N PHE A 44 3.96 10.38 -4.83
CA PHE A 44 3.84 11.01 -6.14
C PHE A 44 4.56 10.21 -7.24
N ILE A 45 5.81 9.79 -7.00
CA ILE A 45 6.57 9.02 -7.98
C ILE A 45 5.91 7.66 -8.24
N LEU A 46 5.42 6.96 -7.21
CA LEU A 46 4.71 5.69 -7.38
C LEU A 46 3.43 5.86 -8.21
N ALA A 47 2.65 6.92 -7.96
CA ALA A 47 1.46 7.23 -8.76
C ALA A 47 1.82 7.53 -10.23
N ALA A 48 2.84 8.36 -10.46
CA ALA A 48 3.31 8.68 -11.82
C ALA A 48 3.81 7.44 -12.57
N LEU A 49 4.56 6.56 -11.89
CA LEU A 49 5.01 5.28 -12.46
C LEU A 49 3.83 4.36 -12.76
N GLY A 50 2.85 4.26 -11.87
CA GLY A 50 1.63 3.47 -12.07
C GLY A 50 0.83 3.91 -13.30
N ILE A 51 0.70 5.22 -13.53
CA ILE A 51 0.02 5.78 -14.72
C ILE A 51 0.84 5.54 -16.01
N LYS A 52 2.16 5.63 -15.94
CA LYS A 52 3.05 5.46 -17.10
C LYS A 52 3.27 3.99 -17.47
N LEU A 53 3.00 3.06 -16.56
CA LEU A 53 3.22 1.64 -16.76
C LEU A 53 2.29 1.10 -17.85
N ARG A 54 2.89 0.47 -18.87
CA ARG A 54 2.18 -0.18 -19.98
C ARG A 54 2.37 -1.69 -19.93
N PHE A 55 1.35 -2.42 -20.33
CA PHE A 55 1.39 -3.88 -20.40
C PHE A 55 1.10 -4.29 -21.84
N PHE A 56 2.16 -4.55 -22.61
CA PHE A 56 2.02 -4.99 -24.00
C PHE A 56 1.44 -6.40 -24.05
N GLY A 57 0.47 -6.65 -24.92
CA GLY A 57 -0.17 -7.96 -25.09
C GLY A 57 -1.29 -8.28 -24.10
N ASN A 58 -1.54 -7.45 -23.09
CA ASN A 58 -2.67 -7.59 -22.18
C ASN A 58 -3.81 -6.65 -22.52
N THR A 59 -5.05 -7.09 -22.30
CA THR A 59 -6.24 -6.25 -22.46
C THR A 59 -6.27 -5.17 -21.36
N TYR A 60 -6.64 -3.94 -21.73
CA TYR A 60 -6.87 -2.83 -20.79
C TYR A 60 -7.84 -3.19 -19.65
N VAL A 61 -8.73 -4.14 -19.91
CA VAL A 61 -9.72 -4.71 -19.01
C VAL A 61 -9.09 -5.38 -17.77
N ILE A 62 -7.86 -5.89 -17.87
CA ILE A 62 -7.13 -6.48 -16.74
C ILE A 62 -6.13 -5.47 -16.14
N THR A 63 -5.42 -4.73 -16.99
CA THR A 63 -4.21 -4.03 -16.58
C THR A 63 -4.44 -2.78 -15.74
N TRP A 64 -5.65 -2.21 -15.77
CA TRP A 64 -6.01 -1.05 -14.96
C TRP A 64 -5.92 -1.31 -13.44
N MET A 65 -6.14 -2.56 -13.00
CA MET A 65 -6.16 -2.89 -11.58
C MET A 65 -4.76 -3.09 -11.00
N VAL A 66 -3.73 -3.34 -11.85
CA VAL A 66 -2.35 -3.59 -11.39
C VAL A 66 -1.81 -2.46 -10.51
N PRO A 67 -1.80 -1.17 -10.92
CA PRO A 67 -1.32 -0.09 -10.05
C PRO A 67 -2.15 0.06 -8.76
N VAL A 68 -3.45 -0.25 -8.79
CA VAL A 68 -4.32 -0.23 -7.61
C VAL A 68 -3.91 -1.33 -6.63
N VAL A 69 -3.66 -2.55 -7.12
CA VAL A 69 -3.26 -3.69 -6.29
C VAL A 69 -1.84 -3.50 -5.71
N VAL A 70 -0.90 -2.93 -6.48
CA VAL A 70 0.42 -2.55 -5.95
C VAL A 70 0.31 -1.58 -4.77
N LEU A 71 -0.64 -0.64 -4.84
CA LEU A 71 -0.88 0.36 -3.81
C LEU A 71 -1.99 -0.03 -2.82
N LEU A 72 -2.36 -1.32 -2.74
CA LEU A 72 -3.53 -1.73 -1.97
C LEU A 72 -3.38 -1.42 -0.48
N LEU A 73 -2.18 -1.59 0.10
CA LEU A 73 -1.93 -1.30 1.52
C LEU A 73 -2.08 0.19 1.86
N PRO A 74 -1.42 1.16 1.18
CA PRO A 74 -1.63 2.58 1.47
C PRO A 74 -3.06 3.06 1.19
N ILE A 75 -3.73 2.49 0.18
CA ILE A 75 -5.15 2.76 -0.09
C ILE A 75 -6.03 2.24 1.06
N PHE A 76 -5.74 1.03 1.55
CA PHE A 76 -6.44 0.42 2.69
C PHE A 76 -6.27 1.24 3.96
N ASP A 77 -5.03 1.63 4.29
CA ASP A 77 -4.74 2.44 5.48
C ASP A 77 -5.46 3.80 5.43
N THR A 78 -5.40 4.50 4.31
CA THR A 78 -6.08 5.78 4.12
C THR A 78 -7.61 5.61 4.21
N SER A 79 -8.15 4.55 3.63
CA SER A 79 -9.59 4.25 3.68
C SER A 79 -10.05 3.91 5.09
N LEU A 80 -9.29 3.08 5.81
CA LEU A 80 -9.55 2.70 7.19
C LEU A 80 -9.62 3.94 8.09
N VAL A 81 -8.59 4.78 8.02
CA VAL A 81 -8.51 6.02 8.81
C VAL A 81 -9.65 6.97 8.44
N SER A 82 -9.91 7.16 7.16
CA SER A 82 -10.96 8.08 6.70
C SER A 82 -12.35 7.63 7.14
N ILE A 83 -12.67 6.35 6.95
CA ILE A 83 -13.96 5.77 7.37
C ILE A 83 -14.09 5.83 8.89
N SER A 84 -13.05 5.43 9.64
CA SER A 84 -13.06 5.46 11.11
C SER A 84 -13.34 6.85 11.65
N ARG A 85 -12.65 7.86 11.12
CA ARG A 85 -12.81 9.26 11.53
C ARG A 85 -14.19 9.79 11.19
N LEU A 86 -14.69 9.54 9.98
CA LEU A 86 -16.05 9.95 9.57
C LEU A 86 -17.13 9.31 10.47
N ARG A 87 -17.01 8.02 10.80
CA ARG A 87 -17.95 7.33 11.72
C ARG A 87 -17.94 7.92 13.13
N ARG A 88 -16.82 8.50 13.56
CA ARG A 88 -16.66 9.21 14.84
C ARG A 88 -17.03 10.69 14.79
N GLY A 89 -17.48 11.20 13.63
CA GLY A 89 -17.79 12.62 13.44
C GLY A 89 -16.56 13.53 13.36
N LEU A 90 -15.38 12.98 13.06
CA LEU A 90 -14.12 13.72 12.94
C LEU A 90 -13.78 13.98 11.48
N ASN A 91 -13.12 15.10 11.20
CA ASN A 91 -12.63 15.40 9.86
C ASN A 91 -11.35 14.58 9.55
N PRO A 92 -11.34 13.72 8.52
CA PRO A 92 -10.19 12.88 8.19
C PRO A 92 -8.92 13.65 7.82
N LEU A 93 -9.05 14.83 7.23
CA LEU A 93 -7.92 15.57 6.65
C LEU A 93 -7.17 16.42 7.67
N THR A 94 -7.87 16.88 8.71
CA THR A 94 -7.32 17.83 9.68
C THR A 94 -7.08 17.23 11.06
N THR A 95 -7.66 16.06 11.35
CA THR A 95 -7.52 15.43 12.67
C THR A 95 -6.26 14.55 12.70
N PRO A 96 -5.22 14.88 13.49
CA PRO A 96 -4.09 13.98 13.69
C PRO A 96 -4.51 12.78 14.56
N GLY A 97 -3.92 11.61 14.35
CA GLY A 97 -4.29 10.41 15.09
C GLY A 97 -3.31 9.25 14.97
N LYS A 98 -3.42 8.30 15.90
CA LYS A 98 -2.70 7.01 15.91
C LYS A 98 -3.65 5.87 15.51
N ASP A 99 -4.44 6.11 14.47
CA ASP A 99 -5.50 5.24 13.98
C ASP A 99 -5.15 4.56 12.63
N HIS A 100 -3.91 4.72 12.17
CA HIS A 100 -3.34 3.97 11.06
C HIS A 100 -3.17 2.48 11.41
N VAL A 101 -3.12 1.62 10.40
CA VAL A 101 -3.02 0.16 10.52
C VAL A 101 -1.89 -0.25 11.46
N SER A 102 -0.70 0.32 11.31
CA SER A 102 0.46 0.00 12.16
C SER A 102 0.20 0.31 13.64
N HIS A 103 -0.45 1.43 13.93
CA HIS A 103 -0.81 1.81 15.30
C HIS A 103 -1.95 0.95 15.84
N ARG A 104 -2.95 0.61 15.01
CA ARG A 104 -4.06 -0.28 15.40
C ARG A 104 -3.59 -1.70 15.69
N LEU A 105 -2.62 -2.22 14.92
CA LEU A 105 -1.94 -3.48 15.23
C LEU A 105 -1.24 -3.41 16.58
N VAL A 106 -0.53 -2.31 16.89
CA VAL A 106 0.05 -2.15 18.24
C VAL A 106 -1.03 -2.10 19.32
N GLY A 107 -2.17 -1.44 19.05
CA GLY A 107 -3.33 -1.43 19.94
C GLY A 107 -3.95 -2.81 20.19
N LEU A 108 -3.80 -3.75 19.27
CA LEU A 108 -4.22 -5.15 19.40
C LEU A 108 -3.24 -6.01 20.21
N GLY A 109 -2.11 -5.45 20.67
CA GLY A 109 -1.12 -6.15 21.49
C GLY A 109 0.15 -6.56 20.75
N PHE A 110 0.28 -6.28 19.45
CA PHE A 110 1.54 -6.49 18.72
C PHE A 110 2.60 -5.47 19.14
N THR A 111 3.86 -5.87 19.08
CA THR A 111 4.99 -4.93 19.21
C THR A 111 5.09 -4.02 17.98
N ARG A 112 5.72 -2.85 18.12
CA ARG A 112 5.99 -1.95 16.99
C ARG A 112 6.75 -2.63 15.84
N ARG A 113 7.65 -3.55 16.16
CA ARG A 113 8.42 -4.30 15.15
C ARG A 113 7.53 -5.28 14.39
N GLU A 114 6.70 -6.03 15.10
CA GLU A 114 5.74 -6.96 14.49
C GLU A 114 4.73 -6.23 13.60
N ALA A 115 4.18 -5.10 14.06
CA ALA A 115 3.26 -4.30 13.25
C ALA A 115 3.88 -3.85 11.91
N VAL A 116 5.15 -3.41 11.92
CA VAL A 116 5.88 -3.04 10.70
C VAL A 116 6.14 -4.26 9.80
N LEU A 117 6.54 -5.40 10.39
CA LEU A 117 6.76 -6.64 9.63
C LEU A 117 5.48 -7.14 8.97
N ILE A 118 4.34 -7.08 9.66
CA ILE A 118 3.02 -7.43 9.11
C ILE A 118 2.72 -6.52 7.90
N CYS A 119 2.94 -5.22 8.02
CA CYS A 119 2.78 -4.30 6.90
C CYS A 119 3.70 -4.63 5.71
N TRP A 120 4.97 -5.01 5.95
CA TRP A 120 5.89 -5.41 4.89
C TRP A 120 5.48 -6.70 4.19
N LEU A 121 5.04 -7.70 4.97
CA LEU A 121 4.54 -8.96 4.43
C LEU A 121 3.26 -8.74 3.62
N ALA A 122 2.33 -7.93 4.12
CA ALA A 122 1.11 -7.57 3.40
C ALA A 122 1.42 -6.82 2.09
N ALA A 123 2.30 -5.81 2.13
CA ALA A 123 2.74 -5.05 0.95
C ALA A 123 3.43 -5.95 -0.09
N SER A 124 4.28 -6.87 0.37
CA SER A 124 4.99 -7.83 -0.49
C SER A 124 4.04 -8.85 -1.11
N ALA A 125 3.05 -9.34 -0.34
CA ALA A 125 2.02 -10.24 -0.82
C ALA A 125 1.16 -9.59 -1.92
N VAL A 126 0.64 -8.38 -1.69
CA VAL A 126 -0.14 -7.67 -2.72
C VAL A 126 0.71 -7.29 -3.93
N GLY A 127 1.98 -6.96 -3.73
CA GLY A 127 2.94 -6.74 -4.82
C GLY A 127 3.15 -8.00 -5.68
N MET A 128 3.25 -9.17 -5.06
CA MET A 128 3.34 -10.46 -5.77
C MET A 128 2.05 -10.78 -6.52
N LEU A 129 0.88 -10.53 -5.92
CA LEU A 129 -0.41 -10.66 -6.60
C LEU A 129 -0.54 -9.70 -7.79
N ALA A 130 -0.01 -8.47 -7.68
CA ALA A 130 0.03 -7.55 -8.80
C ALA A 130 0.92 -8.06 -9.95
N VAL A 131 2.04 -8.72 -9.66
CA VAL A 131 2.87 -9.37 -10.68
C VAL A 131 2.11 -10.53 -11.34
N PHE A 132 1.42 -11.37 -10.55
CA PHE A 132 0.57 -12.44 -11.08
C PHE A 132 -0.50 -11.91 -12.04
N LEU A 133 -1.17 -10.81 -11.68
CA LEU A 133 -2.16 -10.15 -12.54
C LEU A 133 -1.62 -9.73 -13.91
N THR A 134 -0.31 -9.51 -14.05
CA THR A 134 0.29 -9.19 -15.35
C THR A 134 0.33 -10.36 -16.32
N GLN A 135 0.12 -11.59 -15.85
CA GLN A 135 0.11 -12.81 -16.65
C GLN A 135 -1.23 -13.55 -16.57
N ALA A 136 -2.17 -13.07 -15.76
CA ALA A 136 -3.44 -13.74 -15.49
C ALA A 136 -4.42 -13.63 -16.66
N GLY A 137 -5.20 -14.69 -16.87
CA GLY A 137 -6.35 -14.65 -17.77
C GLY A 137 -7.50 -13.78 -17.21
N PHE A 138 -8.50 -13.49 -18.05
CA PHE A 138 -9.65 -12.66 -17.64
C PHE A 138 -10.35 -13.20 -16.38
N VAL A 139 -10.68 -14.50 -16.36
CA VAL A 139 -11.38 -15.10 -15.22
C VAL A 139 -10.53 -15.04 -13.94
N GLU A 140 -9.24 -15.37 -14.03
CA GLU A 140 -8.30 -15.34 -12.91
C GLU A 140 -8.12 -13.91 -12.35
N ALA A 141 -7.99 -12.92 -13.23
CA ALA A 141 -7.81 -11.54 -12.83
C ALA A 141 -9.04 -10.99 -12.09
N TYR A 142 -10.25 -11.22 -12.61
CA TYR A 142 -11.47 -10.71 -11.98
C TYR A 142 -11.87 -11.48 -10.74
N THR A 143 -11.61 -12.79 -10.67
CA THR A 143 -11.80 -13.55 -9.43
C THR A 143 -10.86 -13.07 -8.34
N LEU A 144 -9.57 -12.89 -8.65
CA LEU A 144 -8.61 -12.31 -7.70
C LEU A 144 -8.99 -10.89 -7.30
N GLY A 145 -9.37 -10.04 -8.26
CA GLY A 145 -9.83 -8.68 -7.99
C GLY A 145 -11.06 -8.64 -7.07
N ALA A 146 -12.03 -9.53 -7.28
CA ALA A 146 -13.20 -9.66 -6.43
C ALA A 146 -12.82 -10.14 -5.01
N LEU A 147 -11.93 -11.14 -4.89
CA LEU A 147 -11.45 -11.62 -3.59
C LEU A 147 -10.70 -10.53 -2.83
N LEU A 148 -9.86 -9.75 -3.51
CA LEU A 148 -9.17 -8.61 -2.92
C LEU A 148 -10.15 -7.53 -2.46
N ALA A 149 -11.18 -7.22 -3.25
CA ALA A 149 -12.20 -6.25 -2.87
C ALA A 149 -13.02 -6.70 -1.64
N VAL A 150 -13.42 -7.98 -1.60
CA VAL A 150 -14.10 -8.58 -0.44
C VAL A 150 -13.19 -8.57 0.79
N GLY A 151 -11.93 -8.99 0.63
CA GLY A 151 -10.94 -8.97 1.70
C GLY A 151 -10.66 -7.56 2.22
N PHE A 152 -10.63 -6.55 1.34
CA PHE A 152 -10.49 -5.15 1.68
C PHE A 152 -11.67 -4.65 2.52
N GLY A 153 -12.91 -4.91 2.08
CA GLY A 153 -14.11 -4.55 2.84
C GLY A 153 -14.19 -5.26 4.19
N TYR A 154 -13.92 -6.56 4.22
CA TYR A 154 -13.85 -7.35 5.44
C TYR A 154 -12.77 -6.82 6.40
N GLY A 155 -11.59 -6.50 5.88
CA GLY A 155 -10.49 -5.94 6.67
C GLY A 155 -10.88 -4.62 7.34
N ILE A 156 -11.51 -3.70 6.60
CA ILE A 156 -12.00 -2.44 7.18
C ILE A 156 -12.99 -2.72 8.31
N TRP A 157 -13.99 -3.56 8.04
CA TRP A 157 -15.00 -3.93 9.04
C TRP A 157 -14.36 -4.56 10.29
N TRP A 158 -13.39 -5.46 10.10
CA TRP A 158 -12.71 -6.16 11.18
C TRP A 158 -11.88 -5.21 12.05
N PHE A 159 -11.06 -4.35 11.43
CA PHE A 159 -10.27 -3.35 12.17
C PHE A 159 -11.17 -2.35 12.90
N GLU A 160 -12.30 -1.96 12.30
CA GLU A 160 -13.25 -1.06 12.94
C GLU A 160 -13.95 -1.65 14.15
N THR A 161 -14.14 -2.97 14.19
CA THR A 161 -14.87 -3.66 15.27
C THR A 161 -13.95 -4.19 16.37
N HIS A 162 -12.72 -4.58 16.02
CA HIS A 162 -11.79 -5.26 16.94
C HIS A 162 -10.58 -4.41 17.32
N ALA A 163 -10.11 -3.52 16.44
CA ALA A 163 -8.88 -2.79 16.67
C ALA A 163 -9.13 -1.42 17.31
N PRO A 164 -8.49 -1.11 18.46
CA PRO A 164 -8.69 0.16 19.13
C PRO A 164 -8.36 1.33 18.20
N THR A 165 -9.25 2.30 18.12
CA THR A 165 -8.90 3.61 17.61
C THR A 165 -8.08 4.29 18.71
N GLY A 166 -6.76 4.37 18.57
CA GLY A 166 -5.90 5.02 19.56
C GLY A 166 -6.43 6.42 19.90
N LYS A 167 -7.00 6.57 21.10
CA LYS A 167 -7.30 7.86 21.72
C LYS A 167 -6.03 8.40 22.37
#